data_AF-A0A7I7L5Q1-F1
#
_entry.id   AF-A0A7I7L5Q1-F1
#
_cell.length_a   1.000
_cell.length_b   1.000
_cell.length_c   1.000
_cell.angle_alpha   90.00
_cell.angle_beta   90.00
_cell.angle_gamma   90.00
#
_symmetry.space_group_name_H-M   'P 1'
#
loop_
_entity.id
_entity.type
_entity.pdbx_description
1 polymer ?
#
loop_
_entity_poly.entity_id
_entity_poly.type
_entity_poly.pdbx_seq_one_letter_code
_entity_poly.pdbx_strand_id
1 'polypeptide(L)' 'MSPMKYTVSIAMGPIDELIGIAKTAEEVGFDSIALPDSLFYMEKAAADYPAASITKNAREAPSVHHGHFS' A
#
# COMPACT_ATOMS: atom_id res chain seq x y z
N MET A 1 23.49 -8.52 23.00
CA MET A 1 22.25 -8.30 22.20
C MET A 1 22.63 -7.47 20.98
N SER A 2 22.26 -7.90 19.78
CA SER A 2 22.31 -7.00 18.62
C SER A 2 21.28 -5.88 18.82
N PRO A 3 21.58 -4.62 18.44
CA PRO A 3 20.61 -3.53 18.52
C PRO A 3 19.38 -3.86 17.67
N MET A 4 18.19 -3.46 18.11
CA MET A 4 16.96 -3.61 17.32
C MET A 4 17.08 -2.80 16.03
N LYS A 5 16.65 -3.41 14.93
CA LYS A 5 16.69 -2.82 13.59
C LYS A 5 15.27 -2.64 13.07
N TYR A 6 15.00 -1.48 12.50
CA TYR A 6 13.69 -1.13 11.96
C TYR A 6 13.78 -0.90 10.46
N THR A 7 12.79 -1.40 9.73
CA THR A 7 12.73 -1.32 8.27
C THR A 7 11.40 -0.70 7.83
N VAL A 8 11.46 0.25 6.89
CA VAL A 8 10.27 0.81 6.23
C VAL A 8 9.86 -0.11 5.10
N SER A 9 8.66 -0.69 5.14
CA SER A 9 8.11 -1.48 4.03
C SER A 9 7.39 -0.58 3.04
N ILE A 10 7.88 -0.53 1.80
CA ILE A 10 7.28 0.29 0.73
C ILE A 10 6.37 -0.59 -0.12
N ALA A 11 5.08 -0.28 -0.16
CA ALA A 11 4.11 -0.96 -1.02
C ALA A 11 3.87 -0.11 -2.28
N MET A 12 4.19 -0.68 -3.46
CA MET A 12 3.90 -0.16 -4.82
C MET A 12 3.66 1.36 -4.88
N GLY A 13 4.75 2.14 -4.90
CA GLY A 13 4.71 3.60 -4.97
C GLY A 13 5.49 4.14 -6.18
N PRO A 14 5.37 5.44 -6.47
CA PRO A 14 6.16 6.10 -7.51
C PRO A 14 7.66 5.95 -7.24
N ILE A 15 8.40 5.51 -8.27
CA ILE A 15 9.85 5.24 -8.16
C ILE A 15 10.63 6.51 -7.79
N ASP A 16 10.19 7.67 -8.28
CA ASP A 16 10.85 8.96 -8.02
C ASP A 16 10.82 9.37 -6.54
N GLU A 17 9.88 8.84 -5.75
CA GLU A 17 9.76 9.15 -4.31
C GLU A 17 10.66 8.27 -3.44
N LEU A 18 11.18 7.15 -3.96
CA LEU A 18 11.99 6.19 -3.18
C LEU A 18 13.21 6.84 -2.52
N ILE A 19 13.85 7.79 -3.21
CA ILE A 19 15.00 8.52 -2.67
C ILE A 19 14.59 9.42 -1.51
N GLY A 20 13.44 10.09 -1.61
CA GLY A 20 12.89 10.92 -0.55
C GLY A 20 12.56 10.08 0.69
N ILE A 21 11.88 8.96 0.48
CA ILE A 21 11.52 8.02 1.54
C ILE A 21 12.78 7.46 2.22
N ALA A 22 13.81 7.08 1.46
CA ALA A 22 15.07 6.58 2.01
C ALA A 22 15.74 7.62 2.93
N LYS A 23 15.81 8.88 2.50
CA LYS A 23 16.39 9.98 3.30
C LYS A 23 15.59 10.23 4.57
N THR A 24 14.26 10.34 4.45
CA THR A 24 13.40 10.52 5.63
C THR A 24 13.48 9.33 6.58
N ALA A 25 13.57 8.10 6.07
CA ALA A 25 13.75 6.90 6.88
C ALA A 25 15.06 6.97 7.70
N GLU A 26 16.16 7.38 7.07
CA GLU A 26 17.44 7.59 7.76
C GLU A 26 17.35 8.71 8.82
N GLU A 27 16.73 9.85 8.47
CA GLU A 27 16.56 11.00 9.38
C GLU A 27 15.75 10.66 10.64
N VAL A 28 14.76 9.77 10.52
CA VAL A 28 13.91 9.36 11.66
C VAL A 28 14.40 8.08 12.36
N GLY A 29 15.55 7.54 11.94
CA GLY A 29 16.25 6.46 12.65
C GLY A 29 15.88 5.03 12.22
N PHE A 30 15.30 4.83 11.03
CA PHE A 30 15.20 3.50 10.43
C PHE A 30 16.54 3.08 9.82
N ASP A 31 16.80 1.78 9.84
CA ASP A 31 18.06 1.22 9.36
C ASP A 31 18.02 0.85 7.88
N SER A 32 16.82 0.73 7.29
CA SER A 32 16.63 0.27 5.91
C SER A 32 15.22 0.56 5.38
N ILE A 33 15.11 0.53 4.05
CA ILE A 33 13.83 0.46 3.33
C ILE A 33 13.75 -0.90 2.61
N ALA A 34 12.58 -1.53 2.65
CA ALA A 34 12.28 -2.76 1.92
C ALA A 34 11.44 -2.41 0.69
N LEU A 35 11.88 -2.92 -0.46
CA LEU A 35 11.19 -2.78 -1.73
C LEU A 35 10.53 -4.12 -2.09
N PRO A 36 9.41 -4.11 -2.83
CA PRO A 36 8.86 -5.33 -3.40
C PRO A 36 9.87 -5.94 -4.38
N ASP A 37 9.82 -7.26 -4.56
CA ASP A 37 10.70 -8.01 -5.46
C ASP A 37 10.59 -7.56 -6.93
N SER A 38 9.52 -6.83 -7.27
CA SER A 38 9.33 -6.21 -8.58
C SER A 38 9.14 -4.71 -8.46
N LEU A 39 10.09 -3.94 -9.01
CA LEU A 39 9.95 -2.50 -9.24
C LEU A 39 9.39 -2.28 -10.64
N PHE A 40 8.26 -1.59 -10.73
CA PHE A 40 7.59 -1.31 -12.00
C PHE A 40 7.72 0.17 -12.33
N TYR A 41 8.43 0.49 -13.42
CA TYR A 41 8.42 1.83 -14.01
C TYR A 41 7.20 1.96 -14.93
N MET A 42 6.14 2.58 -14.41
CA MET A 42 4.92 2.84 -15.18
C MET A 42 5.12 4.07 -16.06
N GLU A 43 5.58 3.88 -17.30
CA GLU A 43 5.76 4.95 -18.30
C GLU A 43 4.43 5.67 -18.63
N LYS A 44 3.29 5.00 -18.43
CA LYS A 44 1.96 5.57 -18.60
C LYS A 44 0.93 4.86 -17.71
N ALA A 45 0.63 5.41 -16.54
CA ALA A 45 -0.59 5.06 -15.82
C ALA A 45 -1.80 5.72 -16.50
N ALA A 46 -2.18 5.25 -17.70
CA ALA A 46 -3.43 5.65 -18.35
C ALA A 46 -4.59 4.74 -17.91
N ALA A 47 -4.70 4.53 -16.60
CA ALA A 47 -5.94 4.07 -16.00
C ALA A 47 -6.10 4.89 -14.72
N ASP A 48 -7.04 5.82 -14.77
CA ASP A 48 -7.62 6.50 -13.62
C ASP A 48 -8.03 5.40 -12.63
N TYR A 49 -7.22 5.14 -11.61
CA TYR A 49 -7.55 4.15 -10.60
C TYR A 49 -8.57 4.84 -9.69
N PRO A 50 -9.85 4.47 -9.72
CA PRO A 50 -10.84 5.25 -9.02
C PRO A 50 -10.61 5.06 -7.52
N ALA A 51 -10.20 6.14 -6.86
CA ALA A 51 -10.28 6.31 -5.40
C ALA A 51 -11.75 6.40 -4.94
N ALA A 52 -12.62 5.54 -5.47
CA ALA A 52 -14.06 5.55 -5.28
C ALA A 52 -14.53 4.23 -4.66
N SER A 53 -14.14 3.98 -3.41
CA SER A 53 -14.95 3.11 -2.52
C SER A 53 -14.66 3.22 -1.02
N ILE A 54 -13.63 3.93 -0.56
CA ILE A 54 -13.42 4.08 0.91
C ILE A 54 -14.39 5.04 1.62
N THR A 55 -15.40 5.63 0.95
CA THR A 55 -16.32 6.58 1.61
C THR A 55 -17.80 6.51 1.20
N LYS A 56 -18.27 5.45 0.53
CA LYS A 56 -19.73 5.29 0.31
C LYS A 56 -20.19 3.86 0.62
N ASN A 57 -21.01 3.76 1.67
CA ASN A 57 -21.93 2.66 2.04
C ASN A 57 -21.54 1.76 3.22
N ALA A 58 -21.14 2.35 4.36
CA ALA A 58 -21.18 1.68 5.67
C ALA A 58 -22.59 1.59 6.30
N ARG A 59 -23.65 1.92 5.55
CA ARG A 59 -25.05 1.82 5.99
C ARG A 59 -25.89 1.29 4.84
N GLU A 60 -25.91 -0.03 4.70
CA GLU A 60 -27.01 -0.85 4.17
C GLU A 60 -26.43 -2.24 3.87
N ALA A 61 -26.43 -3.10 4.89
CA ALA A 61 -26.24 -4.53 4.66
C ALA A 61 -27.62 -5.11 4.26
N PRO A 62 -27.82 -5.58 3.02
CA PRO A 62 -29.02 -6.33 2.70
C PRO A 62 -28.91 -7.72 3.35
N SER A 63 -29.94 -8.06 4.12
CA SER A 63 -30.13 -9.35 4.77
C SER A 63 -30.09 -10.47 3.73
N VAL A 64 -29.11 -11.35 3.81
CA VAL A 64 -29.01 -12.53 2.93
C VAL A 64 -30.14 -13.50 3.28
N HIS A 65 -31.13 -13.57 2.40
CA HIS A 65 -32.21 -14.55 2.47
C HIS A 65 -31.63 -15.94 2.19
N HIS A 66 -31.68 -16.84 3.17
CA HIS A 66 -31.36 -18.27 2.98
C HIS A 66 -32.37 -18.88 2.00
N GLY A 67 -31.90 -19.24 0.80
CA GLY A 67 -32.64 -20.01 -0.19
C GLY A 67 -32.27 -21.49 -0.13
N HIS A 68 -33.27 -22.32 0.12
CA HIS A 68 -33.26 -23.79 0.05
C HIS A 68 -32.73 -24.29 -1.30
N PHE A 69 -31.82 -25.26 -1.28
CA PHE A 69 -31.54 -26.14 -2.43
C PHE A 69 -32.42 -27.38 -2.29
N SER A 70 -33.19 -27.69 -3.33
CA SER A 70 -33.78 -29.02 -3.58
C SER A 70 -32.79 -29.91 -4.30
#